data_AF-A0A2M8HSL8-F1
#
_entry.id   AF-A0A2M8HSL8-F1
#
_cell.length_a   1.000
_cell.length_b   1.000
_cell.length_c   1.000
_cell.angle_alpha   90.00
_cell.angle_beta   90.00
_cell.angle_gamma   90.00
#
_symmetry.space_group_name_H-M   'P 1'
#
loop_
_entity.id
_entity.type
_entity.pdbx_description
1 polymer ?
#
loop_
_entity_poly.entity_id
_entity_poly.type
_entity_poly.pdbx_seq_one_letter_code
_entity_poly.pdbx_strand_id
1 'polypeptide(L)'
;MQKLENFFQKDNIFEYNETSKRMNSVLLFSSFFLILIIGLGILFLKMDFQKANFPLYIYIDYLITEIQSKSFLGLFLTSFLGGLFFFFFPLEIYFFSILTINSTFSSILLPYVLGVICAQFMNYWLGLRLNRLCKIFIPPKNFYKMKGLLNKWGIWMILLMNMMPLPSPVFSTVLGAFKYNFKKLSVFAILGILILYFSIFLANILLNKFNLELF
;
A
#
# COMPACT_ATOMS: atom_id res chain seq x y z
N MET A 1 -45.15 31.79 16.71
CA MET A 1 -44.87 30.50 17.37
C MET A 1 -44.79 29.30 16.41
N GLN A 2 -45.46 29.31 15.24
CA GLN A 2 -45.40 28.20 14.25
C GLN A 2 -44.05 27.96 13.53
N LYS A 3 -43.05 28.85 13.67
CA LYS A 3 -41.76 28.73 12.97
C LYS A 3 -40.72 27.89 13.71
N LEU A 4 -40.98 27.51 14.97
CA LEU A 4 -40.06 26.71 15.80
C LEU A 4 -40.43 25.22 15.84
N GLU A 5 -41.67 24.84 15.50
CA GLU A 5 -42.10 23.43 15.50
C GLU A 5 -41.53 22.63 14.33
N ASN A 6 -41.14 23.27 13.22
CA ASN A 6 -40.49 22.59 12.09
C ASN A 6 -39.00 22.27 12.34
N PHE A 7 -38.41 22.73 13.45
CA PHE A 7 -36.99 22.42 13.76
C PHE A 7 -36.81 21.06 14.44
N PHE A 8 -37.88 20.49 15.02
CA PHE A 8 -37.88 19.19 15.70
C PHE A 8 -38.59 18.11 14.88
N GLN A 9 -38.40 18.10 13.55
CA GLN A 9 -38.69 16.91 12.77
C GLN A 9 -37.71 15.80 13.20
N LYS A 10 -38.29 14.71 13.71
CA LYS A 10 -37.60 13.54 14.29
C LYS A 10 -36.45 13.03 13.40
N ASP A 11 -36.60 13.16 12.08
CA ASP A 11 -35.64 12.73 11.07
C ASP A 11 -34.31 13.53 11.14
N ASN A 12 -34.35 14.83 11.45
CA ASN A 12 -33.16 15.67 11.56
C ASN A 12 -32.31 15.34 12.81
N ILE A 13 -32.94 14.85 13.88
CA ILE A 13 -32.25 14.48 15.14
C ILE A 13 -31.45 13.18 14.95
N PHE A 14 -31.98 12.23 14.17
CA PHE A 14 -31.28 10.99 13.85
C PHE A 14 -30.11 11.24 12.87
N GLU A 15 -30.28 12.14 11.91
CA GLU A 15 -29.24 12.48 10.92
C GLU A 15 -28.04 13.23 11.55
N TYR A 16 -28.28 14.11 12.52
CA TYR A 16 -27.23 14.79 13.28
C TYR A 16 -26.40 13.83 14.14
N ASN A 17 -27.03 12.80 14.72
CA ASN A 17 -26.36 11.87 15.61
C ASN A 17 -25.47 10.87 14.84
N GLU A 18 -25.86 10.45 13.63
CA GLU A 18 -25.01 9.61 12.78
C GLU A 18 -23.80 10.37 12.23
N THR A 19 -23.98 11.63 11.81
CA THR A 19 -22.88 12.44 11.26
C THR A 19 -21.83 12.79 12.30
N SER A 20 -22.24 13.18 13.51
CA SER A 20 -21.34 13.44 14.64
C SER A 20 -20.56 12.20 15.08
N LYS A 21 -21.24 11.04 15.21
CA LYS A 21 -20.62 9.78 15.62
C LYS A 21 -19.59 9.27 14.60
N ARG A 22 -19.83 9.53 13.32
CA ARG A 22 -18.94 9.21 12.21
C ARG A 22 -17.74 10.15 12.11
N MET A 23 -17.90 11.42 12.46
CA MET A 23 -16.79 12.37 12.50
C MET A 23 -15.83 12.07 13.65
N ASN A 24 -16.37 11.73 14.82
CA ASN A 24 -15.56 11.35 15.99
C ASN A 24 -14.78 10.05 15.76
N SER A 25 -15.35 9.07 15.07
CA SER A 25 -14.62 7.84 14.77
C SER A 25 -13.47 8.08 13.78
N VAL A 26 -13.63 8.99 12.81
CA VAL A 26 -12.56 9.31 11.83
C VAL A 26 -11.41 10.02 12.53
N LEU A 27 -11.72 10.99 13.40
CA LEU A 27 -10.73 11.71 14.19
C LEU A 27 -9.97 10.78 15.15
N LEU A 28 -10.68 9.81 15.77
CA LEU A 28 -10.04 8.81 16.62
C LEU A 28 -9.14 7.84 15.84
N PHE A 29 -9.56 7.41 14.65
CA PHE A 29 -8.75 6.50 13.85
C PHE A 29 -7.50 7.19 13.27
N SER A 30 -7.64 8.43 12.77
CA SER A 30 -6.51 9.20 12.25
C SER A 30 -5.51 9.56 13.34
N SER A 31 -6.00 9.99 14.52
CA SER A 31 -5.13 10.26 15.67
C SER A 31 -4.41 9.01 16.17
N PHE A 32 -5.08 7.86 16.23
CA PHE A 32 -4.42 6.60 16.59
C PHE A 32 -3.29 6.24 15.63
N PHE A 33 -3.52 6.33 14.32
CA PHE A 33 -2.50 6.01 13.31
C PHE A 33 -1.31 6.99 13.38
N LEU A 34 -1.59 8.27 13.60
CA LEU A 34 -0.57 9.31 13.74
C LEU A 34 0.28 9.10 15.01
N ILE A 35 -0.35 8.77 16.15
CA ILE A 35 0.34 8.41 17.40
C ILE A 35 1.20 7.17 17.20
N LEU A 36 0.70 6.16 16.48
CA LEU A 36 1.44 4.93 16.21
C LEU A 36 2.68 5.20 15.35
N ILE A 37 2.57 6.02 14.29
CA ILE A 37 3.71 6.40 13.45
C ILE A 37 4.74 7.19 14.27
N ILE A 38 4.30 8.18 15.06
CA ILE A 38 5.21 8.98 15.90
C ILE A 38 5.87 8.10 16.96
N GLY A 39 5.12 7.21 17.61
CA GLY A 39 5.63 6.29 18.62
C GLY A 39 6.68 5.35 18.07
N LEU A 40 6.45 4.79 16.88
CA LEU A 40 7.42 3.96 16.17
C LEU A 40 8.66 4.77 15.77
N GLY A 41 8.50 6.01 15.28
CA GLY A 41 9.61 6.89 14.93
C GLY A 41 10.48 7.26 16.14
N ILE A 42 9.86 7.59 17.28
CA ILE A 42 10.59 7.89 18.52
C ILE A 42 11.33 6.66 19.05
N LEU A 43 10.68 5.48 19.03
CA LEU A 43 11.33 4.23 19.41
C LEU A 43 12.56 3.96 18.54
N PHE A 44 12.43 4.17 17.23
CA PHE A 44 13.51 3.96 16.28
C PHE A 44 14.69 4.92 16.50
N LEU A 45 14.42 6.19 16.81
CA LEU A 45 15.45 7.21 17.05
C LEU A 45 16.15 7.06 18.41
N LYS A 46 15.46 6.56 19.44
CA LYS A 46 16.00 6.44 20.80
C LYS A 46 16.69 5.10 21.07
N MET A 47 16.35 4.05 20.34
CA MET A 47 17.02 2.76 20.50
C MET A 47 18.40 2.82 19.86
N ASP A 48 19.43 2.97 20.70
CA ASP A 48 20.81 2.66 20.33
C ASP A 48 20.94 1.13 20.27
N PHE A 49 20.44 0.55 19.16
CA PHE A 49 20.30 -0.89 18.95
C PHE A 49 21.62 -1.65 19.18
N GLN A 50 22.77 -0.99 19.04
CA GLN A 50 24.10 -1.56 19.27
C GLN A 50 24.41 -1.87 20.74
N LYS A 51 23.74 -1.21 21.71
CA LYS A 51 24.03 -1.40 23.15
C LYS A 51 23.09 -2.39 23.84
N ALA A 52 21.98 -2.73 23.22
CA ALA A 52 21.07 -3.74 23.76
C ALA A 52 21.56 -5.13 23.31
N ASN A 53 22.07 -5.94 24.25
CA ASN A 53 22.37 -7.38 24.05
C ASN A 53 21.07 -8.20 23.81
N PHE A 54 20.26 -7.78 22.85
CA PHE A 54 19.03 -8.43 22.48
C PHE A 54 19.33 -9.43 21.37
N PRO A 55 18.94 -10.71 21.50
CA PRO A 55 19.12 -11.68 20.42
C PRO A 55 18.43 -11.25 19.11
N LEU A 56 17.39 -10.42 19.20
CA LEU A 56 16.73 -9.79 18.05
C LEU A 56 17.66 -8.87 17.25
N TYR A 57 18.65 -8.22 17.87
CA TYR A 57 19.57 -7.32 17.18
C TYR A 57 20.38 -8.05 16.10
N ILE A 58 20.87 -9.25 16.39
CA ILE A 58 21.64 -10.07 15.43
C ILE A 58 20.81 -10.36 14.18
N TYR A 59 19.53 -10.69 14.35
CA TYR A 59 18.63 -10.92 13.21
C TYR A 59 18.35 -9.63 12.45
N ILE A 60 18.14 -8.51 13.13
CA ILE A 60 17.91 -7.21 12.48
C ILE A 60 19.15 -6.79 11.68
N ASP A 61 20.35 -6.93 12.26
CA ASP A 61 21.63 -6.59 11.62
C ASP A 61 21.89 -7.47 10.38
N TYR A 62 21.59 -8.77 10.48
CA TYR A 62 21.60 -9.69 9.33
C TYR A 62 20.66 -9.21 8.22
N LEU A 63 19.41 -8.86 8.54
CA LEU A 63 18.45 -8.37 7.56
C LEU A 63 18.89 -7.04 6.93
N ILE A 64 19.46 -6.12 7.72
CA ILE A 64 20.01 -4.85 7.23
C ILE A 64 21.16 -5.12 6.26
N THR A 65 22.06 -6.04 6.59
CA THR A 65 23.19 -6.42 5.75
C THR A 65 22.73 -7.03 4.43
N GLU A 66 21.72 -7.90 4.45
CA GLU A 66 21.11 -8.46 3.25
C GLU A 66 20.47 -7.38 2.37
N ILE A 67 19.76 -6.40 2.96
CA ILE A 67 19.19 -5.26 2.25
C ILE A 67 20.29 -4.38 1.61
N GLN A 68 21.34 -4.06 2.37
CA GLN A 68 22.45 -3.21 1.89
C GLN A 68 23.27 -3.88 0.79
N SER A 69 23.50 -5.19 0.91
CA SER A 69 24.22 -5.98 -0.10
C SER A 69 23.40 -6.25 -1.36
N LYS A 70 22.11 -5.88 -1.38
CA LYS A 70 21.19 -6.14 -2.50
C LYS A 70 21.15 -7.62 -2.87
N SER A 71 21.27 -8.49 -1.87
CA SER A 71 21.12 -9.92 -2.05
C SER A 71 19.70 -10.26 -2.55
N PHE A 72 19.49 -11.51 -2.98
CA PHE A 72 18.14 -11.98 -3.34
C PHE A 72 17.12 -11.70 -2.22
N LEU A 73 17.48 -12.01 -0.98
CA LEU A 73 16.63 -11.80 0.19
C LEU A 73 16.47 -10.32 0.51
N GLY A 74 17.53 -9.53 0.40
CA GLY A 74 17.48 -8.08 0.57
C GLY A 74 16.54 -7.39 -0.40
N LEU A 75 16.62 -7.75 -1.69
CA LEU A 75 15.72 -7.22 -2.73
C LEU A 75 14.27 -7.61 -2.48
N PHE A 76 14.02 -8.87 -2.13
CA PHE A 76 12.69 -9.35 -1.78
C PHE A 76 12.11 -8.60 -0.56
N LEU A 77 12.90 -8.45 0.50
CA LEU A 77 12.45 -7.76 1.72
C LEU A 77 12.20 -6.28 1.48
N THR A 78 13.10 -5.62 0.74
CA THR A 78 12.94 -4.21 0.41
C THR A 78 11.68 -3.98 -0.40
N SER A 79 11.43 -4.80 -1.42
CA SER A 79 10.24 -4.66 -2.25
C SER A 79 8.95 -5.10 -1.54
N PHE A 80 9.04 -6.10 -0.65
CA PHE A 80 7.93 -6.52 0.19
C PHE A 80 7.52 -5.42 1.18
N LEU A 81 8.45 -4.92 1.99
CA LEU A 81 8.17 -3.91 3.00
C LEU A 81 7.80 -2.57 2.36
N GLY A 82 8.55 -2.15 1.34
CA GLY A 82 8.27 -0.92 0.59
C GLY A 82 6.94 -0.99 -0.19
N GLY A 83 6.44 -2.19 -0.48
CA GLY A 83 5.16 -2.38 -1.17
C GLY A 83 3.93 -2.38 -0.26
N LEU A 84 4.08 -2.30 1.06
CA LEU A 84 2.95 -2.25 1.99
C LEU A 84 2.29 -0.87 1.95
N PHE A 85 0.96 -0.82 2.03
CA PHE A 85 0.19 0.42 1.80
C PHE A 85 0.48 1.57 2.79
N PHE A 86 1.09 1.26 3.94
CA PHE A 86 1.45 2.23 4.97
C PHE A 86 2.91 2.69 4.90
N PHE A 87 3.71 2.11 4.00
CA PHE A 87 5.05 2.57 3.67
C PHE A 87 5.02 3.30 2.33
N PHE A 88 5.30 4.61 2.36
CA PHE A 88 5.44 5.40 1.13
C PHE A 88 6.88 5.28 0.63
N PHE A 89 7.17 4.18 -0.08
CA PHE A 89 8.49 3.94 -0.67
C PHE A 89 8.38 3.88 -2.21
N PRO A 90 9.16 4.70 -2.95
CA PRO A 90 9.10 4.74 -4.40
C PRO A 90 9.81 3.54 -5.02
N LEU A 91 9.14 2.37 -5.00
CA LEU A 91 9.68 1.09 -5.46
C LEU A 91 10.14 1.13 -6.91
N GLU A 92 9.47 1.90 -7.77
CA GLU A 92 9.80 1.98 -9.18
C GLU A 92 11.13 2.70 -9.40
N ILE A 93 11.35 3.80 -8.67
CA ILE A 93 12.61 4.55 -8.68
C ILE A 93 13.73 3.68 -8.10
N TYR A 94 13.46 2.99 -6.98
CA TYR A 94 14.44 2.11 -6.37
C TYR A 94 14.84 0.96 -7.30
N PHE A 95 13.88 0.30 -7.95
CA PHE A 95 14.17 -0.75 -8.94
C PHE A 95 15.02 -0.23 -10.10
N PHE A 96 14.69 0.95 -10.64
CA PHE A 96 15.48 1.60 -11.68
C PHE A 96 16.93 1.86 -11.24
N SER A 97 17.13 2.33 -10.00
CA SER A 97 18.46 2.61 -9.44
C SER A 97 19.34 1.36 -9.25
N ILE A 98 18.74 0.18 -9.10
CA ILE A 98 19.49 -1.09 -8.98
C ILE A 98 19.87 -1.60 -10.37
N LEU A 99 19.00 -1.42 -11.37
CA LEU A 99 19.29 -1.85 -12.75
C LEU A 99 20.54 -1.19 -13.34
N THR A 100 20.88 0.03 -12.94
CA THR A 100 22.07 0.74 -13.45
C THR A 100 23.40 0.17 -12.94
N ILE A 101 23.40 -0.71 -11.93
CA ILE A 101 24.62 -1.18 -11.22
C ILE A 101 25.21 -2.46 -11.85
N ASN A 102 25.02 -2.68 -13.16
CA ASN A 102 25.55 -3.83 -13.91
C ASN A 102 25.17 -5.23 -13.38
N SER A 103 24.06 -5.35 -12.64
CA SER A 103 23.52 -6.63 -12.19
C SER A 103 22.70 -7.33 -13.28
N THR A 104 22.78 -8.66 -13.34
CA THR A 104 22.04 -9.46 -14.33
C THR A 104 20.54 -9.36 -14.08
N PHE A 105 19.76 -9.02 -15.12
CA PHE A 105 18.32 -8.77 -15.02
C PHE A 105 17.54 -9.84 -14.25
N SER A 106 17.83 -11.12 -14.51
CA SER A 106 17.15 -12.25 -13.86
C SER A 106 17.38 -12.31 -12.35
N SER A 107 18.56 -11.92 -11.88
CA SER A 107 18.90 -11.93 -10.45
C SER A 107 18.16 -10.86 -9.65
N ILE A 108 17.72 -9.78 -10.29
CA ILE A 108 17.01 -8.67 -9.66
C ILE A 108 15.50 -8.84 -9.82
N LEU A 109 15.02 -9.11 -11.04
CA LEU A 109 13.59 -9.08 -11.35
C LEU A 109 12.81 -10.06 -10.48
N LEU A 110 13.29 -11.29 -10.38
CA LEU A 110 12.56 -12.36 -9.69
C LEU A 110 12.33 -12.07 -8.20
N PRO A 111 13.37 -11.83 -7.35
CA PRO A 111 13.15 -11.54 -5.94
C PRO A 111 12.33 -10.26 -5.75
N TYR A 112 12.58 -9.25 -6.58
CA TYR A 112 11.91 -7.97 -6.47
C TYR A 112 10.41 -8.08 -6.73
N VAL A 113 10.03 -8.66 -7.88
CA VAL A 113 8.63 -8.85 -8.27
C VAL A 113 7.90 -9.76 -7.29
N LEU A 114 8.55 -10.82 -6.78
CA LEU A 114 7.97 -11.67 -5.75
C LEU A 114 7.63 -10.88 -4.48
N GLY A 115 8.54 -10.02 -4.00
CA GLY A 115 8.27 -9.19 -2.83
C GLY A 115 7.10 -8.23 -3.06
N VAL A 116 7.02 -7.58 -4.23
CA VAL A 116 5.89 -6.71 -4.58
C VAL A 116 4.57 -7.48 -4.62
N ILE A 117 4.53 -8.68 -5.21
CA ILE A 117 3.33 -9.53 -5.26
C ILE A 117 2.90 -9.93 -3.85
N CYS A 118 3.85 -10.36 -3.01
CA CYS A 118 3.58 -10.70 -1.61
C CYS A 118 3.01 -9.50 -0.84
N ALA A 119 3.57 -8.30 -1.03
CA ALA A 119 3.08 -7.08 -0.43
C ALA A 119 1.64 -6.79 -0.87
N GLN A 120 1.35 -6.98 -2.16
CA GLN A 120 0.03 -6.74 -2.73
C GLN A 120 -1.04 -7.67 -2.13
N PHE A 121 -0.70 -8.94 -1.91
CA PHE A 121 -1.59 -9.89 -1.25
C PHE A 121 -1.76 -9.57 0.24
N MET A 122 -0.69 -9.14 0.90
CA MET A 122 -0.75 -8.68 2.28
C MET A 122 -1.66 -7.45 2.43
N ASN A 123 -1.53 -6.47 1.53
CA ASN A 123 -2.37 -5.27 1.48
C ASN A 123 -3.86 -5.62 1.32
N TYR A 124 -4.18 -6.53 0.39
CA TYR A 124 -5.55 -7.02 0.21
C TYR A 124 -6.07 -7.75 1.46
N TRP A 125 -5.24 -8.61 2.08
CA TRP A 125 -5.60 -9.31 3.30
C TRP A 125 -5.85 -8.36 4.47
N LEU A 126 -5.01 -7.33 4.64
CA LEU A 126 -5.23 -6.26 5.61
C LEU A 126 -6.53 -5.52 5.32
N GLY A 127 -6.82 -5.23 4.05
CA GLY A 127 -8.10 -4.67 3.61
C GLY A 127 -9.31 -5.51 4.05
N LEU A 128 -9.25 -6.83 3.88
CA LEU A 128 -10.32 -7.73 4.34
C LEU A 128 -10.60 -7.62 5.84
N ARG A 129 -9.55 -7.40 6.66
CA ARG A 129 -9.68 -7.17 8.11
C ARG A 129 -10.30 -5.80 8.41
N LEU A 130 -9.98 -4.79 7.60
CA LEU A 130 -10.52 -3.43 7.72
C LEU A 130 -11.95 -3.27 7.20
N ASN A 131 -12.52 -4.24 6.49
CA ASN A 131 -13.89 -4.16 5.94
C ASN A 131 -14.95 -3.77 7.00
N ARG A 132 -14.84 -4.26 8.24
CA ARG A 132 -15.78 -3.88 9.32
C ARG A 132 -15.69 -2.39 9.63
N LEU A 133 -14.48 -1.85 9.73
CA LEU A 133 -14.23 -0.43 9.95
C LEU A 133 -14.78 0.39 8.77
N CYS A 134 -14.50 -0.02 7.53
CA CYS A 134 -14.99 0.70 6.35
C CYS A 134 -16.53 0.82 6.31
N LYS A 135 -17.28 -0.19 6.77
CA LYS A 135 -18.75 -0.12 6.85
C LYS A 135 -19.26 0.85 7.91
N ILE A 136 -18.49 1.08 8.97
CA ILE A 136 -18.81 2.09 9.99
C ILE A 136 -18.47 3.48 9.44
N PHE A 137 -17.39 3.59 8.67
CA PHE A 137 -16.87 4.86 8.16
C PHE A 137 -17.49 5.36 6.86
N ILE A 138 -18.14 4.52 6.08
CA ILE A 138 -18.70 4.87 4.76
C ILE A 138 -20.21 4.65 4.83
N PRO A 139 -21.04 5.64 4.47
CA PRO A 139 -22.48 5.50 4.56
C PRO A 139 -22.92 4.42 3.56
N PRO A 140 -23.94 3.63 3.89
CA PRO A 140 -24.29 2.42 3.15
C PRO A 140 -24.51 2.71 1.66
N LYS A 141 -25.20 3.81 1.33
CA LYS A 141 -25.43 4.24 -0.06
C LYS A 141 -24.13 4.37 -0.88
N ASN A 142 -23.12 5.01 -0.31
CA ASN A 142 -21.82 5.19 -0.99
C ASN A 142 -21.02 3.88 -1.02
N PHE A 143 -21.09 3.09 0.04
CA PHE A 143 -20.42 1.78 0.10
C PHE A 143 -20.89 0.86 -1.04
N TYR A 144 -22.20 0.73 -1.23
CA TYR A 144 -22.76 -0.10 -2.30
C TYR A 144 -22.52 0.49 -3.70
N LYS A 145 -22.55 1.83 -3.85
CA LYS A 145 -22.19 2.49 -5.11
C LYS A 145 -20.74 2.20 -5.51
N MET A 146 -19.78 2.35 -4.58
CA MET A 146 -18.37 2.01 -4.80
C MET A 146 -18.20 0.54 -5.15
N LYS A 147 -18.87 -0.36 -4.42
CA LYS A 147 -18.84 -1.79 -4.72
C LYS A 147 -19.34 -2.11 -6.13
N GLY A 148 -20.40 -1.43 -6.59
CA GLY A 148 -20.89 -1.54 -7.96
C GLY A 148 -19.87 -1.11 -9.01
N LEU A 149 -19.20 0.03 -8.78
CA LEU A 149 -18.12 0.51 -9.65
C LEU A 149 -16.93 -0.45 -9.69
N LEU A 150 -16.49 -0.95 -8.53
CA LEU A 150 -15.42 -1.94 -8.43
C LEU A 150 -15.78 -3.24 -9.15
N ASN A 151 -17.03 -3.70 -9.09
CA ASN A 151 -17.44 -4.89 -9.82
C ASN A 151 -17.47 -4.67 -11.34
N LYS A 152 -17.86 -3.48 -11.82
CA LYS A 152 -17.93 -3.15 -13.25
C LYS A 152 -16.55 -2.88 -13.86
N TRP A 153 -15.73 -2.08 -13.19
CA TRP A 153 -14.47 -1.56 -13.72
C TRP A 153 -13.22 -2.10 -13.01
N GLY A 154 -13.38 -2.92 -11.97
CA GLY A 154 -12.27 -3.34 -11.10
C GLY A 154 -11.15 -4.04 -11.84
N ILE A 155 -11.45 -4.84 -12.86
CA ILE A 155 -10.41 -5.50 -13.68
C ILE A 155 -9.49 -4.46 -14.32
N TRP A 156 -10.08 -3.49 -15.03
CA TRP A 156 -9.35 -2.42 -15.70
C TRP A 156 -8.60 -1.53 -14.71
N MET A 157 -9.23 -1.18 -13.58
CA MET A 157 -8.58 -0.39 -12.54
C MET A 157 -7.40 -1.13 -11.90
N ILE A 158 -7.53 -2.43 -11.61
CA ILE A 158 -6.43 -3.24 -11.06
C ILE A 158 -5.27 -3.26 -12.04
N LEU A 159 -5.55 -3.54 -13.31
CA LEU A 159 -4.53 -3.60 -14.34
C LEU A 159 -3.81 -2.24 -14.46
N LEU A 160 -4.55 -1.13 -14.64
CA LEU A 160 -3.97 0.20 -14.79
C LEU A 160 -3.16 0.65 -13.56
N MET A 161 -3.70 0.43 -12.35
CA MET A 161 -3.03 0.81 -11.11
C MET A 161 -1.73 0.02 -10.85
N ASN A 162 -1.60 -1.19 -11.39
CA ASN A 162 -0.38 -2.00 -11.26
C ASN A 162 0.57 -1.85 -12.46
N MET A 163 0.08 -1.39 -13.63
CA MET A 163 0.90 -1.12 -14.82
C MET A 163 1.58 0.24 -14.79
N MET A 164 1.09 1.17 -13.96
CA MET A 164 1.64 2.52 -13.80
C MET A 164 2.28 2.67 -12.42
N PRO A 165 3.24 3.59 -12.24
CA PRO A 165 3.81 3.96 -10.94
C PRO A 165 2.78 4.76 -10.10
N LEU A 166 1.62 4.14 -9.85
CA LEU A 166 0.50 4.67 -9.09
C LEU A 166 0.48 4.02 -7.70
N PRO A 167 -0.26 4.58 -6.73
CA PRO A 167 -0.39 4.02 -5.38
C PRO A 167 -1.22 2.72 -5.35
N SER A 168 -0.74 1.69 -6.05
CA SER A 168 -1.33 0.36 -6.14
C SER A 168 -1.48 -0.35 -4.78
N PRO A 169 -0.57 -0.16 -3.78
CA PRO A 169 -0.73 -0.73 -2.46
C PRO A 169 -2.03 -0.32 -1.76
N VAL A 170 -2.33 0.98 -1.78
CA VAL A 170 -3.55 1.55 -1.20
C VAL A 170 -4.78 1.00 -1.90
N PHE A 171 -4.73 0.92 -3.24
CA PHE A 171 -5.84 0.40 -4.02
C PHE A 171 -6.15 -1.07 -3.70
N SER A 172 -5.13 -1.91 -3.55
CA SER A 172 -5.33 -3.32 -3.15
C SER A 172 -5.93 -3.47 -1.76
N THR A 173 -5.54 -2.63 -0.80
CA THR A 173 -6.19 -2.56 0.52
C THR A 173 -7.66 -2.15 0.39
N VAL A 174 -7.99 -1.17 -0.46
CA VAL A 174 -9.38 -0.77 -0.72
C VAL A 174 -10.17 -1.94 -1.32
N LEU A 175 -9.62 -2.66 -2.29
CA LEU A 175 -10.28 -3.84 -2.87
C LEU A 175 -10.54 -4.93 -1.82
N GLY A 176 -9.60 -5.13 -0.89
CA GLY A 176 -9.78 -5.99 0.27
C GLY A 176 -10.93 -5.54 1.16
N ALA A 177 -10.98 -4.25 1.49
CA ALA A 177 -12.04 -3.67 2.31
C ALA A 177 -13.43 -3.83 1.69
N PHE A 178 -13.54 -3.79 0.36
CA PHE A 178 -14.79 -4.02 -0.36
C PHE A 178 -15.07 -5.50 -0.71
N LYS A 179 -14.20 -6.43 -0.28
CA LYS A 179 -14.29 -7.88 -0.57
C LYS A 179 -14.38 -8.17 -2.07
N TYR A 180 -13.51 -7.54 -2.86
CA TYR A 180 -13.39 -7.84 -4.28
C TYR A 180 -12.99 -9.30 -4.53
N ASN A 181 -13.17 -9.82 -5.74
CA ASN A 181 -12.80 -11.20 -6.04
C ASN A 181 -11.26 -11.37 -6.06
N PHE A 182 -10.72 -12.13 -5.10
CA PHE A 182 -9.28 -12.38 -4.97
C PHE A 182 -8.66 -12.97 -6.24
N LYS A 183 -9.31 -13.93 -6.91
CA LYS A 183 -8.76 -14.54 -8.14
C LYS A 183 -8.57 -13.51 -9.25
N LYS A 184 -9.56 -12.62 -9.43
CA LYS A 184 -9.46 -11.52 -10.40
C LYS A 184 -8.34 -10.57 -10.02
N LEU A 185 -8.26 -10.17 -8.74
CA LEU A 185 -7.19 -9.33 -8.26
C LEU A 185 -5.81 -9.95 -8.50
N SER A 186 -5.59 -11.19 -8.10
CA SER A 186 -4.29 -11.85 -8.24
C SER A 186 -3.81 -11.90 -9.67
N VAL A 187 -4.67 -12.33 -10.60
CA VAL A 187 -4.29 -12.45 -12.02
C VAL A 187 -3.97 -11.08 -12.61
N PHE A 188 -4.85 -10.09 -12.47
CA PHE A 188 -4.66 -8.79 -13.11
C PHE A 188 -3.59 -7.93 -12.41
N ALA A 189 -3.40 -8.08 -11.09
CA ALA A 189 -2.32 -7.41 -10.38
C ALA A 189 -0.95 -7.97 -10.77
N ILE A 190 -0.79 -9.31 -10.80
CA ILE A 190 0.46 -9.95 -11.24
C ILE A 190 0.80 -9.54 -12.68
N LEU A 191 -0.18 -9.57 -13.58
CA LEU A 191 0.03 -9.12 -14.97
C LEU A 191 0.47 -7.66 -15.03
N GLY A 192 -0.20 -6.77 -14.30
CA GLY A 192 0.17 -5.35 -14.27
C GLY A 192 1.57 -5.11 -13.73
N ILE A 193 1.92 -5.77 -12.61
CA ILE A 193 3.25 -5.70 -11.99
C ILE A 193 4.32 -6.17 -12.97
N LEU A 194 4.11 -7.31 -13.63
CA LEU A 194 5.05 -7.83 -14.63
C LEU A 194 5.24 -6.85 -15.78
N ILE A 195 4.16 -6.27 -16.29
CA ILE A 195 4.24 -5.27 -17.37
C ILE A 195 5.04 -4.06 -16.91
N LEU A 196 4.73 -3.49 -15.73
CA LEU A 196 5.42 -2.30 -15.20
C LEU A 196 6.94 -2.52 -15.09
N TYR A 197 7.36 -3.56 -14.37
CA TYR A 197 8.79 -3.80 -14.13
C TYR A 197 9.53 -4.22 -15.40
N PHE A 198 8.86 -4.91 -16.32
CA PHE A 198 9.43 -5.21 -17.64
C PHE A 198 9.57 -3.93 -18.49
N SER A 199 8.60 -3.02 -18.44
CA SER A 199 8.69 -1.72 -19.11
C SER A 199 9.82 -0.86 -18.56
N ILE A 200 10.01 -0.81 -17.24
CA ILE A 200 11.13 -0.09 -16.62
C ILE A 200 12.47 -0.68 -17.08
N PHE A 201 12.57 -2.00 -17.15
CA PHE A 201 13.77 -2.66 -17.67
C PHE A 201 14.05 -2.34 -19.14
N LEU A 202 13.04 -2.41 -20.00
CA LEU A 202 13.18 -2.06 -21.41
C LEU A 202 13.61 -0.60 -21.58
N ALA A 203 13.04 0.31 -20.78
CA ALA A 203 13.43 1.71 -20.76
C ALA A 203 14.91 1.88 -20.35
N ASN A 204 15.39 1.14 -19.35
CA ASN A 204 16.80 1.17 -18.95
C ASN A 204 17.74 0.71 -20.07
N ILE A 205 17.40 -0.37 -20.79
CA ILE A 205 18.19 -0.83 -21.96
C ILE A 205 18.25 0.25 -23.04
N LEU A 206 17.11 0.88 -23.36
CA LEU A 206 17.06 1.93 -24.37
C LEU A 206 17.91 3.14 -23.96
N LEU A 207 17.81 3.59 -22.71
CA LEU A 207 18.60 4.71 -22.19
C LEU A 207 20.11 4.43 -22.31
N ASN A 208 20.55 3.26 -21.87
CA ASN A 208 21.96 2.85 -21.98
C ASN A 208 22.44 2.78 -23.44
N LYS A 209 21.58 2.35 -24.37
CA LYS A 209 21.92 2.28 -25.80
C LYS A 209 22.15 3.66 -26.42
N PHE A 210 21.43 4.68 -25.96
CA PHE A 210 21.52 6.04 -26.49
C PHE A 210 22.52 6.94 -25.75
N ASN A 211 23.29 6.41 -24.78
CA ASN A 211 24.15 7.19 -23.88
C ASN A 211 23.44 8.42 -23.30
N LEU A 212 22.13 8.30 -23.06
CA LEU A 212 21.38 9.34 -22.38
C LEU A 212 21.66 9.18 -20.89
N GLU A 213 22.74 9.81 -20.43
CA GLU A 213 22.99 9.99 -19.00
C GLU A 213 21.85 10.86 -18.44
N LEU A 214 20.93 10.21 -17.73
CA LEU A 214 20.01 10.93 -16.85
C LEU A 214 20.83 11.36 -15.63
N PHE A 215 20.96 12.68 -15.49
CA PHE A 215 21.63 13.44 -14.42
C PHE A 215 21.68 12.78 -13.05
#